data_AF-A0A4R9C137-F1
#
_entry.id   AF-A0A4R9C137-F1
#
_cell.length_a   1.000
_cell.length_b   1.000
_cell.length_c   1.000
_cell.angle_alpha   90.00
_cell.angle_beta   90.00
_cell.angle_gamma   90.00
#
_symmetry.space_group_name_H-M   'P 1'
#
loop_
_entity.id
_entity.type
_entity.pdbx_description
1 polymer ?
#
loop_
_entity_poly.entity_id
_entity_poly.type
_entity_poly.pdbx_seq_one_letter_code
_entity_poly.pdbx_strand_id
1 'polypeptide(L)'
;FTEIFEKYRLKSLENITSNEGINERVNRSVQAEGAFSKLKEGLKYSRFKHKGLKNILSEMNLMVIAMNLNTLTYKILNKDFNPTRYISVEEKVA
;
A
#
# COMPACT_ATOMS: atom_id res chain seq x y z
N PHE A 1 5.31 31.06 14.45
CA PHE A 1 5.27 29.60 14.21
C PHE A 1 6.18 28.92 15.23
N THR A 2 5.75 27.82 15.85
CA THR A 2 6.54 27.15 16.91
C THR A 2 7.77 26.47 16.30
N GLU A 3 8.93 26.60 16.96
CA GLU A 3 10.21 26.00 16.52
C GLU A 3 10.09 24.48 16.26
N ILE A 4 9.29 23.81 17.09
CA ILE A 4 8.99 22.38 16.99
C ILE A 4 8.30 22.03 15.66
N PHE A 5 7.35 22.86 15.22
CA PHE A 5 6.62 22.62 13.97
C PHE A 5 7.57 22.70 12.77
N GLU A 6 8.45 23.71 12.75
CA GLU A 6 9.40 23.90 11.66
C GLU A 6 10.41 22.75 11.57
N LYS A 7 10.87 22.24 12.72
CA LYS A 7 11.73 21.06 12.78
C LYS A 7 11.07 19.82 12.16
N TYR A 8 9.80 19.55 12.49
CA TYR A 8 9.09 18.42 11.89
C TYR A 8 8.80 18.62 10.40
N ARG A 9 8.53 19.86 9.97
CA ARG A 9 8.33 20.20 8.56
C ARG A 9 9.57 19.90 7.74
N LEU A 10 10.75 20.35 8.20
CA LEU A 10 12.03 20.11 7.52
C LEU A 10 12.37 18.62 7.47
N LYS A 11 12.19 17.89 8.58
CA LYS A 11 12.40 16.44 8.61
C LYS A 11 11.45 15.68 7.68
N SER A 12 10.18 16.09 7.62
CA SER A 12 9.22 15.51 6.69
C SER A 12 9.63 15.77 5.24
N LEU A 13 10.13 16.97 4.93
CA LEU A 13 10.61 17.33 3.60
C LEU A 13 11.79 16.43 3.22
N GLU A 14 12.80 16.33 4.08
CA GLU A 14 13.97 15.47 3.90
C GLU A 14 13.56 14.02 3.63
N ASN A 15 12.66 13.47 4.46
CA ASN A 15 12.16 12.11 4.30
C ASN A 15 11.53 11.88 2.92
N ILE A 16 10.64 12.77 2.46
CA ILE A 16 9.91 12.57 1.19
C ILE A 16 10.74 12.92 -0.06
N THR A 17 11.77 13.76 0.06
CA THR A 17 12.63 14.14 -1.07
C THR A 17 13.86 13.26 -1.21
N SER A 18 14.20 12.47 -0.19
CA SER A 18 15.24 11.45 -0.29
C SER A 18 14.90 10.41 -1.37
N ASN A 19 15.91 9.73 -1.91
CA ASN A 19 15.72 8.65 -2.89
C ASN A 19 14.78 7.56 -2.34
N GLU A 20 14.96 7.18 -1.09
CA GLU A 20 14.10 6.21 -0.41
C GLU A 20 12.66 6.73 -0.28
N GLY A 21 12.48 8.00 0.09
CA GLY A 21 11.15 8.61 0.16
C GLY A 21 10.44 8.71 -1.18
N ILE A 22 11.18 9.00 -2.26
CA ILE A 22 10.65 8.96 -3.62
C ILE A 22 10.20 7.54 -3.95
N ASN A 23 11.05 6.54 -3.72
CA ASN A 23 10.74 5.13 -3.96
C ASN A 23 9.51 4.66 -3.17
N GLU A 24 9.38 5.03 -1.90
CA GLU A 24 8.23 4.70 -1.07
C GLU A 24 6.93 5.36 -1.56
N ARG A 25 6.97 6.60 -2.04
CA ARG A 25 5.80 7.27 -2.63
C ARG A 25 5.33 6.59 -3.91
N VAL A 26 6.27 6.15 -4.75
CA VAL A 26 5.95 5.38 -5.96
C VAL A 26 5.36 4.03 -5.57
N ASN A 27 6.00 3.32 -4.66
CA ASN A 27 5.55 2.02 -4.16
C ASN A 27 4.13 2.08 -3.57
N ARG A 28 3.82 3.10 -2.78
CA ARG A 28 2.48 3.32 -2.23
C ARG A 28 1.44 3.40 -3.35
N SER A 29 1.73 4.12 -4.43
CA SER A 29 0.81 4.27 -5.57
C SER A 29 0.60 2.94 -6.29
N VAL A 30 1.70 2.22 -6.57
CA VAL A 30 1.66 0.89 -7.22
C VAL A 30 0.89 -0.13 -6.38
N GLN A 31 1.14 -0.19 -5.08
CA GLN A 31 0.46 -1.10 -4.16
C GLN A 31 -1.05 -0.80 -4.09
N ALA A 32 -1.43 0.48 -4.03
CA ALA A 32 -2.83 0.88 -4.02
C ALA A 32 -3.54 0.44 -5.30
N GLU A 33 -2.95 0.69 -6.47
CA GLU A 33 -3.48 0.26 -7.76
C GLU A 33 -3.59 -1.26 -7.85
N GLY A 34 -2.53 -1.98 -7.48
CA GLY A 34 -2.51 -3.45 -7.47
C GLY A 34 -3.61 -4.06 -6.60
N ALA A 35 -3.87 -3.46 -5.42
CA ALA A 35 -4.96 -3.89 -4.56
C ALA A 35 -6.33 -3.70 -5.24
N PHE A 36 -6.58 -2.55 -5.87
CA PHE A 36 -7.83 -2.32 -6.61
C PHE A 36 -7.98 -3.21 -7.84
N SER A 37 -6.90 -3.46 -8.58
CA SER A 37 -6.91 -4.41 -9.70
C SER A 37 -7.26 -5.82 -9.24
N LYS A 38 -6.69 -6.26 -8.12
CA LYS A 38 -7.00 -7.57 -7.53
C LYS A 38 -8.46 -7.67 -7.10
N LEU A 39 -9.01 -6.62 -6.50
CA LEU A 39 -10.43 -6.56 -6.11
C LEU A 39 -11.35 -6.66 -7.32
N LYS A 40 -11.15 -5.79 -8.32
CA LYS A 40 -12.06 -5.67 -9.46
C LYS A 40 -11.98 -6.86 -10.39
N GLU A 41 -10.83 -7.08 -11.01
CA GLU A 41 -10.66 -8.13 -12.02
C GLU A 41 -10.36 -9.48 -11.37
N GLY A 42 -9.45 -9.49 -10.39
CA GLY A 42 -8.98 -10.73 -9.78
C GLY A 42 -10.02 -11.46 -8.93
N LEU A 43 -10.88 -10.72 -8.22
CA LEU A 43 -11.94 -11.26 -7.37
C LEU A 43 -13.34 -11.03 -7.95
N LYS A 44 -13.43 -10.43 -9.15
CA LYS A 44 -14.69 -10.08 -9.82
C LYS A 44 -15.63 -9.24 -8.96
N TYR A 45 -15.06 -8.41 -8.07
CA TYR A 45 -15.81 -7.52 -7.19
C TYR A 45 -15.99 -6.17 -7.86
N SER A 46 -17.03 -6.05 -8.68
CA SER A 46 -17.28 -4.87 -9.51
C SER A 46 -18.05 -3.75 -8.80
N ARG A 47 -18.77 -4.07 -7.72
CA ARG A 47 -19.58 -3.10 -6.94
C ARG A 47 -19.80 -3.52 -5.50
N PHE A 48 -19.98 -2.53 -4.63
CA PHE A 48 -20.44 -2.75 -3.26
C PHE A 48 -21.84 -3.37 -3.22
N LYS A 49 -22.02 -4.35 -2.34
CA LYS A 49 -23.32 -5.00 -2.13
C LYS A 49 -24.17 -4.21 -1.13
N HIS A 50 -23.52 -3.51 -0.20
CA HIS A 50 -24.20 -2.69 0.80
C HIS A 50 -24.23 -1.20 0.42
N LYS A 51 -25.19 -0.49 1.01
CA LYS A 51 -25.37 0.96 0.84
C LYS A 51 -25.05 1.71 2.13
N GLY A 52 -24.63 2.97 1.98
CA GLY A 52 -24.27 3.85 3.08
C GLY A 52 -22.81 3.67 3.52
N LEU A 53 -22.17 4.78 3.91
CA LEU A 53 -20.74 4.83 4.19
C LEU A 53 -20.30 3.81 5.24
N LYS A 54 -21.04 3.69 6.35
CA LYS A 54 -20.72 2.75 7.43
C LYS A 54 -20.63 1.31 6.94
N ASN A 55 -21.61 0.85 6.15
CA ASN A 55 -21.65 -0.52 5.68
C ASN A 55 -20.58 -0.77 4.61
N ILE A 56 -20.35 0.20 3.73
CA ILE A 56 -19.30 0.14 2.71
C ILE A 56 -17.92 0.03 3.37
N LEU A 57 -17.66 0.82 4.43
CA LEU A 57 -16.41 0.74 5.19
C LEU A 57 -16.22 -0.64 5.85
N SER A 58 -17.28 -1.21 6.44
CA SER A 58 -17.23 -2.56 6.99
C SER A 58 -16.92 -3.62 5.92
N GLU A 59 -17.58 -3.54 4.76
CA GLU A 59 -17.33 -4.45 3.63
C GLU A 59 -15.88 -4.32 3.12
N MET A 60 -15.36 -3.10 2.99
CA MET A 60 -13.98 -2.86 2.60
C MET A 60 -12.97 -3.40 3.62
N ASN A 61 -13.20 -3.17 4.91
CA ASN A 61 -12.31 -3.63 5.97
C ASN A 61 -12.18 -5.16 5.98
N LEU A 62 -13.31 -5.88 5.87
CA LEU A 62 -13.31 -7.34 5.78
C LEU A 62 -12.53 -7.82 4.55
N MET A 63 -12.72 -7.15 3.41
CA MET A 63 -12.03 -7.49 2.18
C MET A 63 -10.51 -7.29 2.29
N VAL A 64 -10.05 -6.17 2.87
CA VAL A 64 -8.62 -5.91 3.12
C VAL A 64 -8.01 -6.96 4.03
N ILE A 65 -8.71 -7.33 5.11
CA ILE A 65 -8.24 -8.38 6.03
C ILE A 65 -8.06 -9.70 5.25
N ALA A 66 -9.05 -10.10 4.45
CA ALA A 66 -8.97 -11.31 3.64
C ALA A 66 -7.80 -11.28 2.64
N MET A 67 -7.59 -10.16 1.94
CA MET A 67 -6.47 -9.98 1.01
C MET A 67 -5.11 -10.05 1.71
N ASN A 68 -4.98 -9.43 2.88
CA ASN A 68 -3.76 -9.44 3.68
C ASN A 68 -3.46 -10.85 4.20
N LEU A 69 -4.47 -11.58 4.67
CA LEU A 69 -4.30 -12.98 5.09
C LEU A 69 -3.84 -13.86 3.93
N ASN A 70 -4.46 -13.74 2.75
CA ASN A 70 -4.02 -14.48 1.56
C ASN A 70 -2.56 -14.19 1.19
N THR A 71 -2.16 -12.92 1.25
CA THR A 71 -0.78 -12.50 0.97
C THR A 71 0.19 -13.08 2.02
N LEU A 72 -0.19 -13.02 3.29
CA LEU A 72 0.62 -13.54 4.41
C LEU A 72 0.79 -15.05 4.31
N THR A 73 -0.29 -15.79 4.07
CA THR A 73 -0.23 -17.25 3.90
C THR A 73 0.68 -17.63 2.72
N TYR A 74 0.54 -16.95 1.58
CA TYR A 74 1.43 -17.17 0.44
C TYR A 74 2.90 -16.92 0.79
N LYS A 75 3.19 -15.83 1.51
CA LYS A 75 4.54 -15.50 1.98
C LYS A 75 5.13 -16.56 2.91
N ILE A 76 4.34 -17.01 3.89
CA ILE A 76 4.76 -18.07 4.83
C ILE A 76 5.06 -19.37 4.09
N LEU A 77 4.20 -19.78 3.15
CA LEU A 77 4.40 -21.02 2.38
C LEU A 77 5.67 -20.99 1.53
N ASN A 78 6.00 -19.82 0.97
CA ASN A 78 7.21 -19.64 0.17
C ASN A 78 8.45 -19.25 1.01
N LYS A 79 8.31 -19.15 2.34
CA LYS A 79 9.37 -18.66 3.26
C LYS A 79 9.92 -17.27 2.88
N ASP A 80 9.08 -16.42 2.29
CA ASP A 80 9.40 -15.04 1.99
C ASP A 80 8.85 -14.11 3.07
N PHE A 81 9.73 -13.50 3.85
CA PHE A 81 9.36 -12.59 4.93
C PHE A 81 9.63 -11.12 4.59
N ASN A 82 10.01 -10.82 3.34
CA ASN A 82 10.30 -9.46 2.92
C ASN A 82 9.00 -8.67 2.68
N PRO A 83 8.99 -7.35 2.93
CA PRO A 83 7.89 -6.50 2.51
C PRO A 83 7.76 -6.53 0.99
N THR A 84 6.53 -6.42 0.50
CA THR A 84 6.30 -6.32 -0.95
C THR A 84 6.78 -4.95 -1.41
N ARG A 85 7.96 -4.90 -2.04
CA ARG A 85 8.50 -3.70 -2.69
C ARG A 85 8.62 -3.92 -4.19
N TYR A 86 8.25 -2.89 -4.93
CA TYR A 86 8.46 -2.74 -6.35
C TYR A 86 9.64 -1.79 -6.54
N ILE A 87 10.74 -2.35 -7.01
CA ILE A 87 11.96 -1.62 -7.35
C ILE A 87 11.88 -1.24 -8.83
N SER A 88 12.27 -0.01 -9.20
CA SER A 88 12.32 0.40 -10.61
C SER A 88 13.31 -0.48 -11.37
N VAL A 89 13.10 -0.64 -12.68
CA VAL A 89 13.92 -1.56 -13.49
C VAL A 89 15.40 -1.13 -13.51
N GLU A 90 15.70 0.16 -13.31
CA GLU A 90 17.08 0.67 -13.26
C GLU A 90 17.89 0.15 -12.07
N GLU A 91 17.26 -0.14 -10.93
CA GLU A 91 17.95 -0.65 -9.72
C GLU A 91 18.14 -2.18 -9.72
N LYS A 92 17.49 -2.93 -10.63
CA LYS A 92 17.66 -4.39 -10.74
C LYS A 92 18.90 -4.82 -11.54
N VAL A 93 19.56 -3.88 -12.21
CA VAL A 93 20.67 -4.13 -13.15
C VAL A 93 22.04 -3.74 -12.55
N ALA A 94 22.06 -3.21 -11.31
CA ALA A 94 23.27 -2.89 -10.56
C ALA A 94 23.67 -4.02 -9.61
#